data_AF-A0A7X6VD61-F1
#
_entry.id   AF-A0A7X6VD61-F1
#
_cell.length_a   1.000
_cell.length_b   1.000
_cell.length_c   1.000
_cell.angle_alpha   90.00
_cell.angle_beta   90.00
_cell.angle_gamma   90.00
#
_symmetry.space_group_name_H-M   'P 1'
#
loop_
_entity.id
_entity.type
_entity.pdbx_description
1 polymer ?
#
loop_
_entity_poly.entity_id
_entity_poly.type
_entity_poly.pdbx_seq_one_letter_code
_entity_poly.pdbx_strand_id
1 'polypeptide(L)' 'MSKADLRKASGVSPNTMTKLRRDEPVMLSVLDKICKVLDVNYGDIVDYVADEEDMQNV' A
#
# COMPACT_ATOMS: atom_id res chain seq x y z
N MET A 1 -2.21 -11.77 -10.08
CA MET A 1 -1.59 -12.55 -8.99
C MET A 1 -2.51 -12.56 -7.78
N SER A 2 -2.51 -13.59 -6.93
CA SER A 2 -3.28 -13.55 -5.68
C SER A 2 -2.59 -12.70 -4.62
N LYS A 3 -3.30 -12.31 -3.55
CA LYS A 3 -2.71 -11.59 -2.40
C LYS A 3 -1.57 -12.38 -1.74
N ALA A 4 -1.67 -13.71 -1.74
CA ALA A 4 -0.65 -14.60 -1.21
C ALA A 4 0.60 -14.62 -2.11
N ASP A 5 0.41 -14.56 -3.43
CA ASP A 5 1.51 -14.50 -4.40
C ASP A 5 2.25 -13.17 -4.31
N LEU A 6 1.51 -12.05 -4.22
CA LEU A 6 2.10 -10.73 -4.05
C LEU A 6 2.96 -10.66 -2.78
N ARG A 7 2.47 -11.19 -1.65
CA ARG A 7 3.24 -11.25 -0.40
C ARG A 7 4.54 -12.03 -0.58
N LYS A 8 4.48 -13.19 -1.23
CA LYS A 8 5.67 -14.05 -1.46
C LYS A 8 6.67 -13.36 -2.38
N ALA A 9 6.20 -12.77 -3.48
CA ALA A 9 7.05 -12.10 -4.47
C ALA A 9 7.68 -10.80 -3.94
N SER A 10 6.93 -10.01 -3.16
CA SER A 10 7.41 -8.72 -2.62
C SER A 10 8.27 -8.88 -1.36
N GLY A 11 8.28 -10.06 -0.74
CA GLY A 11 8.97 -10.26 0.55
C GLY A 11 8.40 -9.37 1.66
N VAL A 12 7.15 -8.92 1.53
CA VAL A 12 6.44 -8.16 2.56
C VAL A 12 6.03 -9.10 3.69
N SER A 13 6.24 -8.66 4.93
CA SER A 13 5.94 -9.49 6.10
C SER A 13 4.43 -9.76 6.22
N PRO A 14 4.01 -10.89 6.82
CA PRO A 14 2.60 -11.15 7.10
C PRO A 14 1.94 -10.01 7.88
N ASN A 15 2.62 -9.46 8.90
CA ASN A 15 2.09 -8.39 9.73
C ASN A 15 1.84 -7.11 8.91
N THR A 16 2.78 -6.76 8.03
CA THR A 16 2.63 -5.62 7.12
C THR A 16 1.49 -5.83 6.14
N MET A 17 1.31 -7.04 5.60
CA MET A 17 0.15 -7.35 4.75
C MET A 17 -1.18 -7.23 5.50
N THR A 18 -1.21 -7.57 6.80
CA THR A 18 -2.40 -7.36 7.64
C THR A 18 -2.71 -5.88 7.78
N LYS A 19 -1.70 -5.02 7.97
CA LYS A 19 -1.88 -3.56 8.01
C LYS A 19 -2.45 -3.01 6.72
N LEU A 20 -1.86 -3.38 5.58
CA LEU A 20 -2.36 -3.01 4.25
C LEU A 20 -3.81 -3.45 4.01
N ARG A 21 -4.22 -4.60 4.58
CA ARG A 21 -5.61 -5.08 4.47
C ARG A 21 -6.60 -4.29 5.35
N ARG A 22 -6.10 -3.62 6.39
CA ARG A 22 -6.90 -2.85 7.36
C ARG A 22 -6.80 -1.35 7.12
N ASP A 23 -6.25 -0.94 5.97
CA ASP A 23 -5.99 0.46 5.63
C ASP A 23 -5.17 1.19 6.71
N GLU A 24 -4.29 0.45 7.41
CA GLU A 24 -3.40 1.00 8.43
C GLU A 24 -2.11 1.54 7.80
N PRO A 25 -1.49 2.58 8.38
CA PRO A 25 -0.24 3.14 7.88
C PRO A 25 0.90 2.12 7.79
N VAL A 26 1.66 2.20 6.69
CA VAL A 26 2.86 1.41 6.43
C VAL A 26 4.03 2.30 6.03
N MET A 27 5.24 1.76 6.13
CA MET A 27 6.44 2.46 5.66
C MET A 27 6.49 2.48 4.12
N LEU A 28 7.03 3.55 3.54
CA LEU A 28 7.23 3.67 2.09
C LEU A 28 8.06 2.53 1.47
N SER A 29 8.98 1.92 2.24
CA SER A 29 9.77 0.76 1.80
C SER A 29 8.92 -0.47 1.48
N VAL A 30 7.69 -0.54 2.00
CA VAL A 30 6.71 -1.58 1.66
C VAL A 30 6.17 -1.34 0.25
N LEU A 31 5.86 -0.07 -0.06
CA LEU A 31 5.39 0.33 -1.38
C LEU A 31 6.48 0.10 -2.43
N ASP A 32 7.75 0.43 -2.15
CA ASP A 32 8.90 0.16 -3.04
C ASP A 32 8.96 -1.33 -3.46
N LYS A 33 8.78 -2.24 -2.50
CA LYS A 33 8.77 -3.69 -2.76
C LYS A 33 7.60 -4.12 -3.64
N ILE A 34 6.42 -3.51 -3.45
CA ILE A 34 5.24 -3.80 -4.25
C ILE A 34 5.41 -3.26 -5.67
N CYS A 35 5.86 -2.01 -5.82
CA CYS A 35 6.18 -1.38 -7.09
C CYS A 35 7.16 -2.22 -7.92
N LYS A 36 8.25 -2.70 -7.30
CA LYS A 36 9.24 -3.57 -7.96
C LYS A 36 8.67 -4.90 -8.47
N VAL A 37 7.67 -5.46 -7.78
CA VAL A 37 7.05 -6.74 -8.17
C VAL A 37 6.01 -6.55 -9.26
N LEU A 38 5.29 -5.44 -9.22
CA LEU A 38 4.22 -5.12 -10.16
C LEU A 38 4.72 -4.36 -11.39
N ASP A 39 5.96 -3.87 -11.37
CA ASP A 39 6.57 -3.00 -12.39
C ASP A 39 5.75 -1.73 -12.63
N VAL A 40 5.42 -1.04 -11.54
CA VAL A 40 4.58 0.17 -11.51
C VAL A 40 5.22 1.28 -10.69
N ASN A 41 4.73 2.51 -10.85
CA ASN A 41 5.11 3.67 -10.05
C ASN A 41 4.14 3.84 -8.86
N TYR A 42 4.49 4.70 -7.90
CA TYR A 42 3.64 4.99 -6.75
C TYR A 42 2.29 5.58 -7.15
N GLY A 43 2.26 6.45 -8.16
CA GLY A 43 1.01 7.05 -8.66
C GLY A 43 0.04 6.05 -9.29
N ASP A 44 0.47 4.82 -9.55
CA ASP A 44 -0.40 3.76 -10.08
C ASP A 44 -1.12 3.00 -8.94
N ILE A 45 -0.66 3.12 -7.69
CA ILE A 45 -1.14 2.34 -6.54
C ILE A 45 -1.45 3.15 -5.27
N VAL A 46 -1.11 4.45 -5.25
CA VAL A 46 -1.36 5.34 -4.13
C VAL A 46 -2.05 6.60 -4.62
N ASP A 47 -3.20 6.88 -4.02
CA ASP A 47 -3.90 8.15 -4.13
C ASP A 47 -3.92 8.84 -2.77
N TYR A 48 -3.76 10.16 -2.77
CA TYR A 48 -4.05 10.95 -1.59
C TYR A 48 -5.57 11.06 -1.43
N VAL A 49 -6.08 10.52 -0.32
CA VAL A 49 -7.47 10.67 0.09
C VAL A 49 -7.45 11.64 1.27
N ALA A 50 -8.02 12.84 1.08
CA ALA A 50 -8.19 13.76 2.20
C ALA A 50 -9.28 13.22 3.11
N ASP A 51 -9.11 13.37 4.43
CA ASP A 51 -10.15 13.00 5.37
C ASP A 51 -11.38 13.90 5.14
N GLU A 52 -12.58 13.34 5.15
CA GLU A 52 -13.82 14.13 4.92
C GLU A 52 -13.98 15.28 5.94
N GLU A 53 -13.36 15.13 7.12
CA GLU A 53 -13.30 16.18 8.16
C GLU A 53 -12.39 17.36 7.77
N ASP A 54 -11.37 17.15 6.93
CA ASP A 54 -10.46 18.21 6.47
C ASP A 54 -11.09 19.07 5.36
N MET A 55 -12.03 18.53 4.58
CA MET A 55 -12.75 19.27 3.52
C MET A 55 -13.90 20.16 4.03
N GLN A 56 -14.33 20.02 5.28
CA GLN A 56 -15.41 20.85 5.85
C GLN A 56 -14.91 22.18 6.44
N ASN A 57 -13.59 22.42 6.43
CA ASN A 57 -12.96 23.61 6.99
C ASN A 57 -12.36 24.56 5.93
N VAL A 58 -12.74 24.42 4.65
CA VAL A 58 -12.32 25.29 3.54
C VAL A 58 -13.47 26.13 3.01
#